data_AF-A0A7J2MBZ4-F1
#
_entry.id   AF-A0A7J2MBZ4-F1
#
_cell.length_a   1.000
_cell.length_b   1.000
_cell.length_c   1.000
_cell.angle_alpha   90.00
_cell.angle_beta   90.00
_cell.angle_gamma   90.00
#
_symmetry.space_group_name_H-M   'P 1'
#
loop_
_entity.id
_entity.type
_entity.pdbx_description
1 polymer ?
#
loop_
_entity_poly.entity_id
_entity_poly.type
_entity_poly.pdbx_seq_one_letter_code
_entity_poly.pdbx_strand_id
1 'polypeptide(L)' 'TGFAEREREETKRMIHSVHKKEWEADQVRYVITKKIYEMEDALTPMNEYHLLKIVDWVDDMADHAENVVDWLRAMIAK' A
#
# COMPACT_ATOMS: atom_id res chain seq x y z
N THR A 1 4.61 -13.99 -32.80
CA THR A 1 3.71 -13.68 -31.66
C THR A 1 4.44 -13.52 -30.32
N GLY A 2 5.68 -13.02 -30.28
CA GLY A 2 6.46 -12.87 -29.03
C GLY A 2 6.35 -11.49 -28.34
N PHE A 3 5.79 -10.48 -29.02
CA PHE A 3 5.67 -9.13 -28.46
C PHE A 3 4.58 -9.05 -27.36
N ALA A 4 3.41 -9.67 -27.58
CA ALA A 4 2.32 -9.71 -26.61
C ALA A 4 2.68 -10.49 -25.34
N GLU A 5 3.46 -11.58 -25.47
CA GLU A 5 3.91 -12.36 -24.31
C GLU A 5 4.90 -11.56 -23.45
N ARG A 6 5.81 -10.81 -24.08
CA ARG A 6 6.77 -9.95 -23.36
C ARG A 6 6.07 -8.87 -22.53
N GLU A 7 5.11 -8.16 -23.13
CA GLU A 7 4.30 -7.15 -22.44
C GLU A 7 3.51 -7.74 -21.26
N ARG A 8 2.99 -8.96 -21.44
CA ARG A 8 2.28 -9.69 -20.38
C ARG A 8 3.18 -10.04 -19.20
N GLU A 9 4.39 -10.54 -19.47
CA GLU A 9 5.38 -10.86 -18.42
C GLU A 9 5.92 -9.61 -17.72
N GLU A 10 6.07 -8.50 -18.45
CA GLU A 10 6.40 -7.21 -17.85
C GLU A 10 5.29 -6.70 -16.94
N THR A 11 4.03 -6.79 -17.38
CA THR A 11 2.87 -6.42 -16.57
C THR A 11 2.78 -7.25 -15.29
N LYS A 12 2.97 -8.58 -15.36
CA LYS A 12 3.02 -9.44 -14.16
C LYS A 12 4.11 -9.05 -13.18
N ARG A 13 5.29 -8.66 -13.68
CA ARG A 13 6.39 -8.19 -12.82
C ARG A 13 6.04 -6.87 -12.13
N MET A 14 5.38 -5.95 -12.83
CA MET A 14 4.91 -4.70 -12.22
C MET A 14 3.84 -4.97 -11.14
N ILE A 15 2.88 -5.85 -11.42
CA ILE A 15 1.84 -6.28 -10.45
C ILE A 15 2.52 -6.78 -9.17
N HIS A 16 3.46 -7.72 -9.28
CA HIS A 16 4.17 -8.26 -8.13
C HIS A 16 4.98 -7.19 -7.37
N SER A 17 5.56 -6.23 -8.08
CA SER A 17 6.29 -5.13 -7.45
C SER A 17 5.37 -4.21 -6.64
N VAL A 18 4.10 -4.03 -7.04
CA VAL A 18 3.15 -3.20 -6.30
C VAL A 18 2.68 -3.92 -5.04
N HIS A 19 2.29 -5.20 -5.13
CA HIS A 19 1.96 -6.02 -3.95
C HIS A 19 3.10 -6.05 -2.91
N LYS A 20 4.36 -6.13 -3.37
CA LYS A 20 5.52 -6.06 -2.47
C LYS A 20 5.61 -4.71 -1.73
N LYS A 21 5.37 -3.61 -2.44
CA LYS A 21 5.45 -2.25 -1.87
C LYS A 21 4.29 -1.95 -0.92
N GLU A 22 3.10 -2.42 -1.22
CA GLU A 22 1.93 -2.35 -0.35
C GLU A 22 2.19 -3.13 0.94
N TRP A 23 2.70 -4.37 0.86
CA TRP A 23 3.14 -5.09 2.05
C TRP A 23 4.21 -4.34 2.86
N GLU A 24 5.20 -3.73 2.20
CA GLU A 24 6.22 -2.91 2.87
C GLU A 24 5.60 -1.67 3.54
N ALA A 25 4.61 -1.02 2.90
CA ALA A 25 3.88 0.12 3.44
C ALA A 25 3.08 -0.27 4.70
N ASP A 26 2.41 -1.42 4.67
CA ASP A 26 1.70 -1.99 5.81
C ASP A 26 2.60 -2.23 7.03
N GLN A 27 3.83 -2.74 6.81
CA GLN A 27 4.79 -2.91 7.90
C GLN A 27 5.21 -1.56 8.50
N VAL A 28 5.40 -0.54 7.67
CA VAL A 28 5.74 0.80 8.13
C VAL A 28 4.58 1.42 8.90
N ARG A 29 3.35 1.29 8.40
CA ARG A 29 2.13 1.71 9.10
C ARG A 29 2.05 1.09 10.48
N TYR A 30 2.23 -0.23 10.60
CA TYR A 30 2.23 -0.91 11.90
C TYR A 30 3.25 -0.30 12.88
N VAL A 31 4.49 -0.06 12.41
CA VAL A 31 5.54 0.54 13.24
C VAL A 31 5.19 1.96 13.66
N ILE A 32 4.64 2.78 12.76
CA ILE A 32 4.27 4.17 13.07
C ILE A 32 3.10 4.20 14.05
N THR A 33 2.04 3.42 13.82
CA THR A 33 0.88 3.33 14.72
C THR A 33 1.31 2.89 16.11
N LYS A 34 2.19 1.89 16.22
CA LYS A 34 2.76 1.46 17.50
C LYS A 34 3.48 2.60 18.21
N LYS A 35 4.29 3.38 17.50
CA LYS A 35 5.01 4.54 18.07
C LYS A 35 4.07 5.66 18.51
N ILE A 36 2.97 5.89 17.80
CA ILE A 36 1.96 6.88 18.19
C ILE A 36 1.36 6.49 19.55
N TYR A 37 0.97 5.23 19.72
CA TYR A 37 0.44 4.74 20.99
C TYR A 37 1.47 4.74 22.12
N GLU A 38 2.73 4.41 21.84
CA GLU A 38 3.80 4.53 22.85
C GLU A 38 4.01 5.98 23.34
N MET A 39 3.49 6.98 22.63
CA MET A 39 3.55 8.40 22.97
C MET A 39 2.24 8.94 23.56
N GLU A 40 1.24 8.09 23.85
CA GLU A 40 -0.10 8.52 24.29
C GLU A 40 -0.06 9.48 25.50
N ASP A 41 0.80 9.20 26.49
CA ASP A 41 0.95 10.04 27.69
C ASP A 41 1.47 11.46 27.40
N ALA A 42 2.14 11.64 26.25
CA ALA A 42 2.73 12.92 25.83
C ALA A 42 1.86 13.65 24.79
N LEU A 43 0.78 13.04 24.31
CA LEU A 43 -0.09 13.59 23.28
C LEU A 43 -1.44 14.01 23.86
N THR A 44 -2.00 15.10 23.31
CA THR A 44 -3.43 15.36 23.54
C THR A 44 -4.24 14.38 22.66
N PRO A 45 -5.46 14.01 23.07
CA PRO A 45 -6.29 13.09 22.29
C PRO A 45 -6.48 13.51 20.83
N MET A 46 -6.55 14.82 20.57
CA MET A 46 -6.71 15.34 19.20
C MET A 46 -5.42 15.22 18.38
N ASN A 47 -4.25 15.39 19.02
CA ASN A 47 -2.97 15.19 18.33
C ASN A 47 -2.78 13.72 17.94
N GLU A 48 -3.07 12.80 18.86
CA GLU A 48 -3.03 11.36 18.59
C GLU A 48 -3.97 10.99 17.43
N TYR A 49 -5.22 11.45 17.48
CA TYR A 49 -6.20 11.26 16.41
C TYR A 49 -5.69 11.77 15.06
N HIS A 50 -5.14 12.98 15.00
CA HIS A 50 -4.62 13.53 13.74
C HIS A 50 -3.43 12.76 13.21
N LEU A 51 -2.53 12.27 14.07
CA LEU A 51 -1.42 11.42 13.65
C LEU A 51 -1.91 10.10 13.07
N LEU A 52 -2.87 9.43 13.72
CA LEU A 52 -3.49 8.21 13.21
C LEU A 52 -4.20 8.47 11.86
N LYS A 53 -4.91 9.59 11.72
CA LYS A 53 -5.56 9.95 10.45
C LYS A 53 -4.58 10.19 9.30
N ILE A 54 -3.41 10.76 9.58
CA ILE A 54 -2.37 10.94 8.56
C ILE A 54 -1.83 9.57 8.12
N VAL A 55 -1.63 8.65 9.06
CA VAL A 55 -1.21 7.28 8.73
C VAL A 55 -2.25 6.59 7.84
N ASP A 56 -3.54 6.68 8.18
CA ASP A 56 -4.62 6.12 7.36
C ASP A 56 -4.62 6.69 5.93
N TRP A 57 -4.45 8.01 5.76
CA TRP A 57 -4.46 8.60 4.43
C TRP A 57 -3.30 8.15 3.54
N VAL A 58 -2.14 7.86 4.15
CA VAL A 58 -0.99 7.31 3.41
C VAL A 58 -1.25 5.85 3.03
N ASP A 59 -1.89 5.09 3.91
CA ASP A 59 -2.32 3.71 3.67
C ASP A 59 -3.32 3.61 2.51
N ASP A 60 -4.35 4.47 2.52
CA ASP A 60 -5.35 4.56 1.46
C ASP A 60 -4.72 4.78 0.07
N MET A 61 -3.61 5.53 0.00
CA MET A 61 -2.88 5.73 -1.26
C MET A 61 -2.21 4.44 -1.76
N ALA A 62 -1.68 3.61 -0.87
CA ALA A 62 -1.10 2.32 -1.21
C ALA A 62 -2.19 1.33 -1.67
N ASP A 63 -3.30 1.27 -0.93
CA ASP A 63 -4.47 0.45 -1.27
C ASP A 63 -5.04 0.81 -2.63
N HIS A 64 -5.13 2.11 -2.96
CA HIS A 64 -5.59 2.54 -4.28
C HIS A 64 -4.67 2.07 -5.40
N ALA A 65 -3.35 2.05 -5.19
CA ALA A 65 -2.41 1.52 -6.17
C ALA A 65 -2.55 0.01 -6.35
N GLU A 66 -2.77 -0.73 -5.26
CA GLU A 66 -3.02 -2.17 -5.28
C GLU A 66 -4.29 -2.52 -6.06
N ASN A 67 -5.39 -1.83 -5.78
CA ASN A 67 -6.68 -2.03 -6.45
C ASN A 67 -6.58 -1.88 -7.99
N VAL A 68 -5.86 -0.87 -8.46
CA VAL A 68 -5.62 -0.66 -9.89
C VAL A 68 -4.84 -1.83 -10.49
N VAL A 69 -3.86 -2.34 -9.75
CA VAL A 69 -3.02 -3.47 -10.15
C VAL A 69 -3.81 -4.79 -10.18
N ASP A 70 -4.73 -5.00 -9.26
CA ASP A 70 -5.62 -6.15 -9.25
C ASP A 70 -6.59 -6.15 -10.44
N TRP A 71 -7.06 -4.97 -10.87
CA TRP A 71 -7.83 -4.84 -12.11
C TRP A 71 -6.97 -5.18 -13.34
N LEU A 72 -5.74 -4.69 -13.41
CA LEU A 72 -4.80 -5.05 -14.48
C LEU A 72 -4.56 -6.57 -14.51
N ARG A 73 -4.38 -7.19 -13.35
CA ARG A 73 -4.23 -8.64 -13.19
C ARG A 73 -5.44 -9.40 -13.76
N ALA A 74 -6.66 -8.95 -13.46
CA ALA A 74 -7.88 -9.56 -13.97
C ALA A 74 -8.01 -9.43 -15.50
N MET A 75 -7.59 -8.29 -16.07
CA MET A 75 -7.62 -8.07 -17.52
C MET A 75 -6.62 -8.95 -18.28
N ILE A 76 -5.41 -9.14 -17.77
CA ILE A 76 -4.40 -9.99 -18.43
C ILE A 76 -4.60 -11.48 -18.21
N ALA A 77 -5.43 -11.88 -17.24
CA ALA A 77 -5.74 -13.28 -16.95
C ALA A 77 -6.74 -13.90 -17.94
N LYS A 78 -7.49 -13.07 -18.66
CA LYS A 78 -8.29 -13.46 -19.83
C LYS A 78 -7.44 -13.54 -21.09
#